data_AF-A0A1M7AAG9-F1
#
_entry.id   AF-A0A1M7AAG9-F1
#
_cell.length_a   1.000
_cell.length_b   1.000
_cell.length_c   1.000
_cell.angle_alpha   90.00
_cell.angle_beta   90.00
_cell.angle_gamma   90.00
#
_symmetry.space_group_name_H-M   'P 1'
#
loop_
_entity.id
_entity.type
_entity.pdbx_description
1 polymer ?
#
loop_
_entity_poly.entity_id
_entity_poly.type
_entity_poly.pdbx_seq_one_letter_code
_entity_poly.pdbx_strand_id
1 'polypeptide(L)'
;MGLRRSEIIGLKYSDIDFVEQTLTIQRQLGKPLDVNIEEIRKKTLTKQELGLKTPSSYRTLKIPDYVFQAILEQRKIYEKNKSKRKKEFLDEGYICCSTYGHSRSKDFHYKYFKKLLEENNLPNIRWHDLRSSYCTLLLKMNFSPKAVSNLMGHAKELITVDVYGDNAQLITDNTEALDQFIQELTLLPYEEFDAVQDSNENISVIDIGTEIEQMFA
;
A
#
# COMPACT_ATOMS: atom_id res chain seq x y z
N MET A 1 1.40 -6.90 -0.10
CA MET A 1 1.99 -6.38 -1.36
C MET A 1 3.45 -5.91 -1.27
N GLY A 2 4.03 -5.72 -0.07
CA GLY A 2 5.50 -5.54 0.06
C GLY A 2 6.11 -4.27 -0.54
N LEU A 3 5.34 -3.25 -0.90
CA LEU A 3 5.82 -2.02 -1.54
C LEU A 3 6.85 -1.25 -0.69
N ARG A 4 7.78 -0.53 -1.32
CA ARG A 4 8.65 0.42 -0.60
C ARG A 4 7.85 1.63 -0.17
N ARG A 5 8.19 2.21 0.98
CA ARG A 5 7.50 3.39 1.53
C ARG A 5 7.41 4.57 0.55
N SER A 6 8.48 4.83 -0.22
CA SER A 6 8.50 5.89 -1.23
C SER A 6 7.64 5.58 -2.45
N GLU A 7 7.45 4.30 -2.79
CA GLU A 7 6.52 3.84 -3.82
C GLU A 7 5.08 4.08 -3.34
N ILE A 8 4.74 3.62 -2.12
CA ILE A 8 3.38 3.76 -1.53
C ILE A 8 2.88 5.20 -1.57
N ILE A 9 3.68 6.15 -1.07
CA ILE A 9 3.28 7.57 -1.04
C ILE A 9 3.22 8.21 -2.43
N GLY A 10 3.82 7.58 -3.45
CA GLY A 10 3.82 8.04 -4.83
C GLY A 10 2.73 7.44 -5.70
N LEU A 11 1.95 6.49 -5.17
CA LEU A 11 0.84 5.87 -5.89
C LEU A 11 -0.28 6.88 -6.14
N LYS A 12 -0.82 6.84 -7.36
CA LYS A 12 -1.99 7.59 -7.79
C LYS A 12 -3.11 6.64 -8.19
N TYR A 13 -4.35 7.14 -8.19
CA TYR A 13 -5.49 6.37 -8.70
C TYR A 13 -5.35 5.99 -10.17
N SER A 14 -4.60 6.79 -10.96
CA SER A 14 -4.25 6.46 -12.36
C SER A 14 -3.36 5.25 -12.53
N ASP A 15 -2.72 4.77 -11.45
CA ASP A 15 -1.85 3.60 -11.47
C ASP A 15 -2.60 2.28 -11.28
N ILE A 16 -3.89 2.37 -10.94
CA ILE A 16 -4.74 1.22 -10.66
C ILE A 16 -5.61 0.94 -11.88
N ASP A 17 -5.52 -0.28 -12.39
CA ASP A 17 -6.54 -0.84 -13.25
C ASP A 17 -7.65 -1.41 -12.36
N PHE A 18 -8.81 -0.74 -12.33
CA PHE A 18 -9.94 -1.15 -11.50
C PHE A 18 -10.72 -2.34 -12.09
N VAL A 19 -10.55 -2.63 -13.37
CA VAL A 19 -11.20 -3.77 -14.04
C VAL A 19 -10.38 -5.04 -13.76
N GLU A 20 -9.08 -4.97 -14.03
CA GLU A 20 -8.17 -6.10 -13.83
C GLU A 20 -7.64 -6.23 -12.40
N GLN A 21 -7.98 -5.27 -11.52
CA GLN A 21 -7.50 -5.15 -10.14
C GLN A 21 -5.98 -5.24 -10.03
N THR A 22 -5.28 -4.46 -10.85
CA THR A 22 -3.82 -4.40 -10.86
C THR A 22 -3.31 -3.02 -10.49
N LEU A 23 -2.13 -2.99 -9.86
CA LEU A 23 -1.40 -1.78 -9.49
C LEU A 23 -0.09 -1.74 -10.26
N THR A 24 0.10 -0.69 -11.07
CA THR A 24 1.34 -0.46 -11.80
C THR A 24 2.22 0.57 -11.08
N ILE A 25 3.40 0.14 -10.64
CA ILE A 25 4.32 1.00 -9.90
C ILE A 25 5.22 1.73 -10.89
N GLN A 26 5.02 3.03 -11.03
CA GLN A 26 5.70 3.85 -12.04
C GLN A 26 6.56 4.96 -11.45
N ARG A 27 6.35 5.31 -10.18
CA ARG A 27 7.02 6.44 -9.54
C ARG A 27 7.22 6.22 -8.06
N GLN A 28 8.07 7.06 -7.48
CA GLN A 28 8.25 7.18 -6.04
C GLN A 28 8.33 8.65 -5.66
N LEU A 29 7.97 8.99 -4.41
CA LEU A 29 8.28 10.32 -3.89
C LEU A 29 9.57 10.32 -3.10
N GLY A 30 10.38 11.34 -3.33
CA GLY A 30 11.64 11.51 -2.62
C GLY A 30 12.22 12.91 -2.74
N LYS A 31 13.48 13.02 -2.31
CA LYS A 31 14.31 14.20 -2.50
C LYS A 31 15.20 13.99 -3.72
N PRO A 32 15.16 14.85 -4.75
CA PRO A 32 16.08 14.75 -5.87
C PRO A 32 17.50 15.10 -5.42
N LEU A 33 18.51 14.49 -6.04
CA LEU A 33 19.92 14.64 -5.65
C LEU A 33 20.52 15.94 -6.22
N ASP A 34 20.20 16.28 -7.47
CA ASP A 34 20.76 17.43 -8.19
C ASP A 34 19.67 18.41 -8.60
N VAL A 35 19.17 19.20 -7.64
CA VAL A 35 18.17 20.23 -7.90
C VAL A 35 18.52 21.50 -7.16
N ASN A 36 18.34 22.63 -7.85
CA ASN A 36 18.39 23.93 -7.22
C ASN A 36 17.24 24.05 -6.23
N ILE A 37 17.57 24.11 -4.93
CA ILE A 37 16.58 24.16 -3.84
C ILE A 37 15.69 25.41 -3.96
N GLU A 38 16.19 26.47 -4.60
CA GLU A 38 15.47 27.73 -4.79
C GLU A 38 14.32 27.63 -5.80
N GLU A 39 14.38 26.70 -6.75
CA GLU A 39 13.33 26.45 -7.75
C GLU A 39 12.21 25.55 -7.21
N ILE A 40 12.44 24.87 -6.09
CA ILE A 40 11.48 23.95 -5.49
C ILE A 40 10.56 24.70 -4.53
N ARG A 41 9.25 24.47 -4.65
CA ARG A 41 8.25 24.99 -3.71
C ARG A 41 8.65 24.65 -2.27
N LYS A 42 8.66 25.67 -1.40
CA LYS A 42 8.99 25.49 0.02
C LYS A 42 8.17 24.34 0.63
N LYS A 43 8.83 23.45 1.38
CA LYS A 43 8.26 22.26 2.04
C LYS A 43 7.82 21.11 1.11
N THR A 44 8.16 21.11 -0.19
CA THR A 44 7.89 19.96 -1.09
C THR A 44 9.15 19.19 -1.51
N LEU A 45 10.34 19.59 -1.04
CA LEU A 45 11.62 18.99 -1.41
C LEU A 45 11.68 17.47 -1.24
N THR A 46 10.99 16.90 -0.25
CA THR A 46 10.96 15.45 0.02
C THR A 46 9.81 14.71 -0.64
N LYS A 47 9.03 15.40 -1.47
CA LYS A 47 7.80 14.93 -2.12
C LYS A 47 7.84 15.12 -3.64
N GLN A 48 9.02 15.11 -4.22
CA GLN A 48 9.17 15.23 -5.67
C GLN A 48 8.92 13.86 -6.30
N GLU A 49 8.17 13.83 -7.40
CA GLU A 49 8.02 12.62 -8.21
C GLU A 49 9.36 12.29 -8.86
N LEU A 50 9.85 11.10 -8.57
CA LEU A 50 11.09 10.57 -9.12
C LEU A 50 10.78 9.27 -9.85
N GLY A 51 11.52 9.02 -10.93
CA GLY A 51 11.60 7.70 -11.52
C GLY A 51 12.10 6.67 -10.50
N LEU A 52 11.74 5.41 -10.71
CA LEU A 52 12.24 4.32 -9.90
C LEU A 52 13.72 4.07 -10.22
N LYS A 53 14.50 3.75 -9.18
CA LYS A 53 15.98 3.69 -9.27
C LYS A 53 16.50 2.57 -10.16
N THR A 54 15.72 1.51 -10.33
CA THR A 54 16.12 0.34 -11.11
C THR A 54 14.99 -0.08 -12.05
N PRO A 55 15.31 -0.63 -13.23
CA PRO A 55 14.29 -1.17 -14.15
C PRO A 55 13.38 -2.20 -13.47
N SER A 56 13.95 -3.06 -12.63
CA SER A 56 13.22 -4.07 -11.84
C SER A 56 12.17 -3.50 -10.88
N SER A 57 12.26 -2.21 -10.54
CA SER A 57 11.29 -1.60 -9.63
C SER A 57 9.98 -1.27 -10.35
N TYR A 58 10.02 -1.04 -11.67
CA TYR A 58 8.83 -0.88 -12.49
C TYR A 58 8.16 -2.24 -12.67
N ARG A 59 6.98 -2.40 -12.08
CA ARG A 59 6.26 -3.67 -12.07
C ARG A 59 4.77 -3.45 -11.88
N THR A 60 3.98 -4.39 -12.40
CA THR A 60 2.54 -4.47 -12.18
C THR A 60 2.27 -5.64 -11.24
N LEU A 61 1.46 -5.38 -10.20
CA LEU A 61 1.10 -6.36 -9.18
C LEU A 61 -0.42 -6.50 -9.16
N LYS A 62 -0.95 -7.71 -9.00
CA LYS A 62 -2.35 -7.86 -8.64
C LYS A 62 -2.59 -7.35 -7.21
N ILE A 63 -3.74 -6.72 -7.01
CA ILE A 63 -4.14 -6.15 -5.73
C ILE A 63 -4.99 -7.20 -5.00
N PRO A 64 -4.61 -7.64 -3.80
CA PRO A 64 -5.48 -8.50 -2.98
C PRO A 64 -6.78 -7.79 -2.62
N ASP A 65 -7.88 -8.53 -2.49
CA ASP A 65 -9.23 -7.97 -2.34
C ASP A 65 -9.30 -6.99 -1.15
N TYR A 66 -8.71 -7.35 -0.01
CA TYR A 66 -8.72 -6.51 1.19
C TYR A 66 -8.03 -5.16 0.97
N VAL A 67 -6.99 -5.12 0.13
CA VAL A 67 -6.28 -3.88 -0.23
C VAL A 67 -7.11 -3.09 -1.23
N PHE A 68 -7.73 -3.77 -2.20
CA PHE A 68 -8.57 -3.13 -3.20
C PHE A 68 -9.76 -2.41 -2.55
N GLN A 69 -10.42 -3.05 -1.58
CA GLN A 69 -11.48 -2.41 -0.79
C GLN A 69 -11.00 -1.17 -0.05
N ALA A 70 -9.85 -1.26 0.64
CA ALA A 70 -9.27 -0.10 1.33
C ALA A 70 -8.96 1.06 0.36
N ILE A 71 -8.53 0.76 -0.88
CA ILE A 71 -8.30 1.77 -1.91
C ILE A 71 -9.61 2.44 -2.34
N LEU A 72 -10.69 1.67 -2.53
CA LEU A 72 -12.01 2.19 -2.89
C LEU A 72 -12.57 3.11 -1.80
N GLU A 73 -12.45 2.72 -0.54
CA GLU A 73 -12.84 3.56 0.61
C GLU A 73 -12.05 4.88 0.64
N GLN A 74 -10.73 4.81 0.44
CA GLN A 74 -9.91 6.02 0.36
C GLN A 74 -10.29 6.89 -0.84
N ARG A 75 -10.72 6.31 -1.97
CA ARG A 75 -11.22 7.06 -3.12
C ARG A 75 -12.52 7.80 -2.80
N LYS A 76 -13.45 7.16 -2.08
CA LYS A 76 -14.67 7.83 -1.58
C LYS A 76 -14.31 9.04 -0.70
N ILE A 77 -13.33 8.90 0.20
CA ILE A 77 -12.82 10.00 1.05
C ILE A 77 -12.16 11.11 0.20
N TYR A 78 -11.40 10.73 -0.83
CA TYR A 78 -10.74 11.66 -1.74
C TYR A 78 -11.74 12.57 -2.45
N GLU A 79 -12.74 11.98 -3.11
CA GLU A 79 -13.77 12.72 -3.84
C GLU A 79 -14.63 13.59 -2.91
N LYS A 80 -14.95 13.10 -1.70
CA LYS A 80 -15.63 13.91 -0.68
C LYS A 80 -14.81 15.15 -0.29
N ASN A 81 -13.50 15.00 -0.09
CA ASN A 81 -12.61 16.11 0.26
C ASN A 81 -12.45 17.10 -0.90
N LYS A 82 -12.34 16.61 -2.14
CA LYS A 82 -12.28 17.40 -3.37
C LYS A 82 -13.55 18.23 -3.56
N SER A 83 -14.71 17.61 -3.43
CA SER A 83 -16.02 18.28 -3.52
C SER A 83 -16.21 19.34 -2.42
N LYS A 84 -15.79 19.03 -1.18
CA LYS A 84 -15.87 19.97 -0.04
C LYS A 84 -14.93 21.17 -0.17
N ARG A 85 -13.78 21.03 -0.86
CA ARG A 85 -12.70 22.04 -0.91
C ARG A 85 -12.32 22.45 -2.33
N LYS A 86 -13.29 22.65 -3.21
CA LYS A 86 -13.08 22.92 -4.65
C LYS A 86 -11.99 23.93 -5.02
N LYS A 87 -11.79 24.99 -4.21
CA LYS A 87 -10.81 26.05 -4.49
C LYS A 87 -9.40 25.76 -4.00
N GLU A 88 -9.26 24.95 -2.95
CA GLU A 88 -7.99 24.72 -2.24
C GLU A 88 -7.43 23.32 -2.45
N PHE A 89 -8.28 22.40 -2.90
CA PHE A 89 -7.91 21.02 -3.10
C PHE A 89 -6.98 20.87 -4.30
N LEU A 90 -5.81 20.30 -4.07
CA LEU A 90 -4.84 19.98 -5.10
C LEU A 90 -5.10 18.58 -5.65
N ASP A 91 -5.73 18.52 -6.82
CA ASP A 91 -6.15 17.28 -7.47
C ASP A 91 -5.00 16.61 -8.25
N GLU A 92 -4.00 16.10 -7.52
CA GLU A 92 -2.86 15.38 -8.09
C GLU A 92 -3.09 13.86 -8.18
N GLY A 93 -4.27 13.37 -7.75
CA GLY A 93 -4.66 11.96 -7.84
C GLY A 93 -3.94 11.00 -6.88
N TYR A 94 -3.15 11.49 -5.92
CA TYR A 94 -2.45 10.64 -4.96
C TYR A 94 -3.41 9.88 -4.04
N ILE A 95 -3.17 8.57 -3.89
CA ILE A 95 -3.92 7.71 -2.95
C ILE A 95 -3.58 8.15 -1.51
N CYS A 96 -2.29 8.24 -1.20
CA CYS A 96 -1.80 8.69 0.10
C CYS A 96 -1.63 10.22 0.14
N CYS A 97 -2.76 10.93 0.29
CA CYS A 97 -2.78 12.39 0.31
C CYS A 97 -3.34 12.97 1.63
N SER A 98 -3.32 14.29 1.71
CA SER A 98 -3.97 15.06 2.77
C SER A 98 -5.42 15.38 2.42
N THR A 99 -6.16 15.93 3.38
CA THR A 99 -7.52 16.43 3.16
C THR A 99 -7.60 17.57 2.12
N TYR A 100 -6.45 18.14 1.75
CA TYR A 100 -6.29 19.15 0.71
C TYR A 100 -5.67 18.58 -0.58
N GLY A 101 -5.53 17.25 -0.71
CA GLY A 101 -5.03 16.60 -1.93
C GLY A 101 -3.50 16.53 -2.06
N HIS A 102 -2.74 17.30 -1.27
CA HIS A 102 -1.28 17.21 -1.26
C HIS A 102 -0.78 15.82 -0.84
N SER A 103 0.22 15.29 -1.54
CA SER A 103 0.91 14.05 -1.16
C SER A 103 1.47 14.08 0.26
N ARG A 104 1.50 12.91 0.92
CA ARG A 104 2.12 12.74 2.23
C ARG A 104 3.63 12.57 2.11
N SER A 105 4.36 13.01 3.13
CA SER A 105 5.80 12.73 3.21
C SER A 105 6.02 11.29 3.67
N LYS A 106 7.19 10.74 3.37
CA LYS A 106 7.60 9.39 3.80
C LYS A 106 7.44 9.15 5.30
N ASP A 107 7.62 10.19 6.13
CA ASP A 107 7.60 10.05 7.59
C ASP A 107 6.21 10.30 8.20
N PHE A 108 5.23 10.73 7.39
CA PHE A 108 3.87 10.99 7.87
C PHE A 108 3.26 9.77 8.59
N HIS A 109 3.40 8.59 8.00
CA HIS A 109 2.85 7.35 8.54
C HIS A 109 3.57 6.85 9.79
N TYR A 110 4.81 7.28 10.05
CA TYR A 110 5.64 6.73 11.11
C TYR A 110 5.01 6.91 12.50
N LYS A 111 4.51 8.11 12.80
CA LYS A 111 3.89 8.40 14.09
C LYS A 111 2.65 7.52 14.34
N TYR A 112 1.76 7.43 13.34
CA TYR A 112 0.55 6.63 13.44
C TYR A 112 0.86 5.13 13.53
N PHE A 113 1.86 4.67 12.78
CA PHE A 113 2.32 3.29 12.85
C PHE A 113 2.85 2.91 14.23
N LYS A 114 3.72 3.74 14.82
CA LYS A 114 4.24 3.50 16.18
C LYS A 114 3.14 3.50 17.22
N LYS A 115 2.21 4.46 17.11
CA LYS A 115 1.03 4.52 17.97
C LYS A 115 0.18 3.26 17.86
N LEU A 116 -0.08 2.77 16.64
CA LEU A 116 -0.83 1.53 16.41
C LEU A 116 -0.15 0.32 17.04
N LEU A 117 1.18 0.21 16.93
CA LEU A 117 1.92 -0.87 17.58
C LEU A 117 1.77 -0.82 19.10
N GLU A 118 1.89 0.37 19.69
CA GLU A 118 1.75 0.59 21.14
C GLU A 118 0.33 0.26 21.64
N GLU A 119 -0.70 0.78 20.97
CA GLU A 119 -2.11 0.56 21.33
C GLU A 119 -2.52 -0.91 21.26
N ASN A 120 -1.83 -1.72 20.45
CA ASN A 120 -2.09 -3.16 20.29
C ASN A 120 -1.07 -4.05 21.00
N ASN A 121 -0.21 -3.48 21.87
CA ASN A 121 0.85 -4.21 22.58
C ASN A 121 1.78 -5.03 21.67
N LEU A 122 2.01 -4.54 20.44
CA LEU A 122 2.85 -5.20 19.45
C LEU A 122 4.32 -4.79 19.58
N PRO A 123 5.26 -5.65 19.15
CA PRO A 123 6.68 -5.32 19.14
C PRO A 123 6.97 -4.04 18.35
N ASN A 124 7.91 -3.25 18.86
CA ASN A 124 8.32 -1.99 18.27
C ASN A 124 9.16 -2.19 16.99
N ILE A 125 8.53 -2.55 15.87
CA ILE A 125 9.18 -2.79 14.57
C ILE A 125 9.24 -1.54 13.71
N ARG A 126 10.17 -1.48 12.75
CA ARG A 126 10.27 -0.38 11.78
C ARG A 126 9.28 -0.60 10.64
N TRP A 127 8.87 0.48 9.97
CA TRP A 127 7.99 0.38 8.79
C TRP A 127 8.57 -0.52 7.69
N HIS A 128 9.90 -0.50 7.49
CA HIS A 128 10.55 -1.33 6.48
C HIS A 128 10.48 -2.83 6.82
N ASP A 129 10.33 -3.18 8.10
CA ASP A 129 10.25 -4.58 8.53
C ASP A 129 8.94 -5.22 8.04
N LEU A 130 7.86 -4.45 7.78
CA LEU A 130 6.65 -4.95 7.12
C LEU A 130 6.93 -5.53 5.73
N ARG A 131 7.84 -4.88 4.99
CA ARG A 131 8.27 -5.36 3.67
C ARG A 131 9.11 -6.63 3.79
N SER A 132 9.97 -6.70 4.82
CA SER A 132 10.72 -7.93 5.12
C SER A 132 9.78 -9.07 5.51
N SER A 133 8.76 -8.82 6.34
CA SER A 133 7.75 -9.80 6.72
C SER A 133 6.98 -10.32 5.51
N TYR A 134 6.59 -9.45 4.58
CA TYR A 134 5.98 -9.85 3.32
C TYR A 134 6.88 -10.79 2.51
N CYS A 135 8.17 -10.49 2.44
CA CYS A 135 9.14 -11.32 1.75
C CYS A 135 9.24 -12.73 2.38
N THR A 136 9.36 -12.77 3.71
CA THR A 136 9.43 -14.02 4.47
C THR A 136 8.13 -14.82 4.32
N LEU A 137 6.98 -14.16 4.32
CA LEU A 137 5.68 -14.80 4.14
C LEU A 137 5.60 -15.52 2.78
N LEU A 138 6.00 -14.85 1.69
CA LEU A 138 6.00 -15.47 0.36
C LEU A 138 6.93 -16.68 0.28
N LEU A 139 8.12 -16.59 0.87
CA LEU A 139 9.04 -17.74 0.91
C LEU A 139 8.46 -18.91 1.72
N LYS A 140 7.78 -18.63 2.85
CA LYS A 140 7.09 -19.66 3.64
C LYS A 140 5.92 -20.31 2.88
N MET A 141 5.30 -19.56 1.97
CA MET A 141 4.28 -20.06 1.04
C MET A 141 4.88 -20.79 -0.17
N ASN A 142 6.17 -21.15 -0.13
CA ASN A 142 6.90 -21.86 -1.18
C ASN A 142 6.96 -21.12 -2.53
N PHE A 143 6.84 -19.78 -2.54
CA PHE A 143 7.12 -19.01 -3.75
C PHE A 143 8.61 -19.09 -4.07
N SER A 144 8.94 -19.30 -5.35
CA SER A 144 10.33 -19.33 -5.79
C SER A 144 11.03 -18.00 -5.46
N PRO A 145 12.32 -18.00 -5.08
CA PRO A 145 13.07 -16.77 -4.79
C PRO A 145 13.04 -15.76 -5.94
N LYS A 146 13.02 -16.26 -7.18
CA LYS A 146 12.87 -15.44 -8.39
C LYS A 146 11.51 -14.75 -8.46
N ALA A 147 10.41 -15.45 -8.17
CA ALA A 147 9.08 -14.85 -8.10
C ALA A 147 8.99 -13.79 -7.00
N VAL A 148 9.53 -14.08 -5.81
CA VAL A 148 9.60 -13.12 -4.69
C VAL A 148 10.40 -11.88 -5.07
N SER A 149 11.56 -12.06 -5.73
CA SER A 149 12.40 -10.95 -6.23
C SER A 149 11.65 -10.05 -7.20
N ASN A 150 10.91 -10.64 -8.15
CA ASN A 150 10.07 -9.92 -9.11
C ASN A 150 8.95 -9.13 -8.41
N LEU A 151 8.20 -9.77 -7.51
CA LEU A 151 7.13 -9.14 -6.71
C LEU A 151 7.65 -7.97 -5.87
N MET A 152 8.84 -8.13 -5.30
CA MET A 152 9.48 -7.11 -4.49
C MET A 152 10.14 -6.01 -5.34
N GLY A 153 10.48 -6.28 -6.60
CA GLY A 153 11.16 -5.35 -7.49
C GLY A 153 12.64 -5.14 -7.13
N HIS A 154 13.34 -6.21 -6.73
CA HIS A 154 14.78 -6.19 -6.50
C HIS A 154 15.54 -6.41 -7.81
N ALA A 155 16.61 -5.63 -8.04
CA ALA A 155 17.47 -5.80 -9.22
C ALA A 155 18.47 -6.96 -9.07
N LYS A 156 18.69 -7.42 -7.83
CA LYS A 156 19.55 -8.55 -7.47
C LYS A 156 18.81 -9.39 -6.43
N GLU A 157 18.88 -10.71 -6.57
CA GLU A 157 18.40 -11.67 -5.57
C GLU A 157 19.13 -11.39 -4.24
N LEU A 158 18.54 -10.55 -3.40
CA LEU A 158 19.07 -10.19 -2.10
C LEU A 158 18.27 -10.93 -1.04
N ILE A 159 18.31 -12.24 -1.15
CA ILE A 159 18.09 -13.16 -0.03
C ILE A 159 19.09 -14.28 -0.28
N THR A 160 20.06 -14.42 0.61
CA THR A 160 20.89 -15.63 0.70
C THR A 160 19.94 -16.76 1.05
N VAL A 161 19.42 -17.45 0.03
CA VAL A 161 18.59 -18.65 0.19
C VAL A 161 19.56 -19.79 0.46
N ASP A 162 19.98 -19.92 1.71
CA ASP A 162 20.78 -21.08 2.14
C ASP A 162 19.90 -22.24 2.61
N VAL A 163 18.58 -22.10 2.57
CA VAL A 163 17.64 -23.16 2.93
C VAL A 163 16.38 -23.00 2.08
N TYR A 164 15.87 -24.12 1.59
CA TYR A 164 14.63 -24.30 0.82
C TYR A 164 14.75 -24.19 -0.70
N GLY A 165 15.28 -25.27 -1.27
CA GLY A 165 14.40 -26.18 -2.00
C GLY A 165 14.11 -25.76 -3.43
N ASP A 166 14.85 -26.38 -4.35
CA ASP A 166 14.46 -26.55 -5.74
C ASP A 166 12.99 -27.00 -5.86
N ASN A 167 12.34 -26.48 -6.92
CA ASN A 167 11.02 -26.86 -7.43
C ASN A 167 9.80 -26.13 -6.84
N ALA A 168 9.59 -24.88 -7.26
CA ALA A 168 8.25 -24.31 -7.31
C ALA A 168 8.07 -23.53 -8.62
N GLN A 169 6.95 -23.77 -9.30
CA GLN A 169 6.54 -23.05 -10.50
C GLN A 169 6.66 -21.52 -10.29
N LEU A 170 6.84 -20.76 -11.38
CA LEU A 170 6.86 -19.29 -11.34
C LEU A 170 5.46 -18.73 -11.07
N ILE A 171 4.90 -19.03 -9.90
CA ILE A 171 3.67 -18.43 -9.41
C ILE A 171 4.03 -16.98 -9.07
N THR A 172 3.60 -16.07 -9.94
CA THR A 172 3.83 -14.62 -9.79
C THR A 172 2.61 -13.92 -9.22
N ASP A 173 1.46 -14.59 -9.22
CA ASP A 173 0.25 -14.14 -8.57
C ASP A 173 0.18 -14.67 -7.15
N ASN A 174 0.05 -13.78 -6.18
CA ASN A 174 0.08 -14.12 -4.77
C ASN A 174 -1.12 -13.57 -4.00
N THR A 175 -2.15 -13.08 -4.70
CA THR A 175 -3.34 -12.49 -4.07
C THR A 175 -4.10 -13.54 -3.28
N GLU A 176 -4.42 -14.69 -3.89
CA GLU A 176 -5.18 -15.77 -3.25
C GLU A 176 -4.52 -16.22 -1.93
N ALA A 177 -3.20 -16.41 -1.93
CA ALA A 177 -2.45 -16.79 -0.73
C ALA A 177 -2.49 -15.70 0.35
N LEU A 178 -2.48 -14.42 -0.03
CA LEU A 178 -2.60 -13.32 0.93
C LEU A 178 -4.02 -13.17 1.45
N ASP A 179 -5.02 -13.28 0.59
CA ASP A 179 -6.43 -13.17 0.96
C ASP A 179 -6.82 -14.30 1.90
N GLN A 180 -6.38 -15.53 1.63
CA GLN A 180 -6.55 -16.66 2.55
C GLN A 180 -5.86 -16.41 3.89
N PHE A 181 -4.61 -15.94 3.89
CA PHE A 181 -3.88 -15.64 5.12
C PHE A 181 -4.58 -14.57 5.97
N ILE A 182 -5.11 -13.52 5.33
CA ILE A 182 -5.88 -12.49 6.03
C ILE A 182 -7.19 -13.05 6.57
N GLN A 183 -7.91 -13.86 5.78
CA GLN A 183 -9.13 -14.52 6.21
C GLN A 183 -8.88 -15.40 7.45
N GLU A 184 -7.83 -16.22 7.43
CA GLU A 184 -7.41 -17.03 8.58
C GLU A 184 -7.15 -16.17 9.82
N LEU A 185 -6.46 -15.03 9.69
CA LEU A 185 -6.22 -14.10 10.79
C LEU A 185 -7.52 -13.45 11.31
N THR A 186 -8.48 -13.13 10.43
CA THR A 186 -9.78 -12.57 10.83
C THR A 186 -10.72 -13.59 11.45
N LEU A 187 -10.49 -14.88 11.22
CA LEU A 187 -11.27 -15.98 11.80
C LEU A 187 -10.72 -16.48 13.14
N LEU A 188 -9.52 -16.03 13.55
CA LEU A 188 -9.03 -16.29 14.90
C LEU A 188 -9.95 -15.60 15.91
N PRO A 189 -10.46 -16.31 16.93
CA PRO A 189 -11.26 -15.67 17.97
C PRO A 189 -10.41 -14.58 18.63
N TYR A 190 -10.85 -13.34 18.45
CA TYR A 190 -10.34 -12.20 19.18
C TYR A 190 -10.73 -12.43 20.64
N GLU A 191 -9.78 -12.79 21.52
CA GLU A 191 -10.08 -12.78 22.95
C GLU A 191 -10.52 -11.35 23.31
N GLU A 192 -11.77 -11.25 23.80
CA GLU A 192 -12.45 -10.01 24.12
C GLU A 192 -11.57 -9.14 25.04
N PHE A 193 -11.07 -8.03 24.52
CA PHE A 193 -10.58 -6.94 25.36
C PHE A 193 -11.76 -6.02 25.67
N ASP A 194 -12.24 -6.12 26.91
CA ASP A 194 -13.35 -5.37 27.46
C ASP A 194 -13.21 -3.84 27.28
N ALA A 195 -14.29 -3.28 26.74
CA ALA A 195 -14.90 -1.98 27.03
C ALA A 195 -14.02 -0.71 27.07
N VAL A 196 -14.09 0.06 25.97
CA VAL A 196 -14.47 1.48 26.07
C VAL A 196 -15.59 1.75 25.04
N GLN A 197 -16.83 1.80 25.54
CA GLN A 197 -17.95 2.40 24.82
C GLN A 197 -17.66 3.88 24.56
N ASP A 198 -17.71 4.32 23.30
CA ASP A 198 -18.62 5.42 22.99
C ASP A 198 -19.04 5.47 21.49
N SER A 199 -20.36 5.34 21.34
CA SER A 199 -21.29 5.80 20.29
C SER A 199 -21.00 5.68 18.78
N ASN A 200 -21.86 4.84 18.16
CA ASN A 200 -22.57 5.00 16.88
C ASN A 200 -21.80 4.90 15.55
N GLU A 201 -21.94 3.77 14.86
CA GLU A 201 -22.73 3.66 13.62
C GLU A 201 -22.84 2.19 13.16
N ASN A 202 -24.06 1.76 12.82
CA ASN A 202 -24.37 0.44 12.28
C ASN A 202 -23.69 0.24 10.91
N ILE A 203 -22.80 -0.76 10.79
CA ILE A 203 -22.29 -1.22 9.50
C ILE A 203 -23.22 -2.32 9.01
N SER A 204 -24.15 -1.97 8.12
CA SER A 204 -24.86 -2.94 7.30
C SER A 204 -23.90 -3.46 6.22
N VAL A 205 -23.89 -4.76 6.00
CA VAL A 205 -23.18 -5.42 4.88
C VAL A 205 -23.74 -4.86 3.56
N ILE A 206 -22.91 -4.16 2.79
CA ILE A 206 -23.28 -3.55 1.51
C ILE A 206 -22.96 -4.54 0.39
N ASP A 207 -23.95 -4.79 -0.48
CA ASP A 207 -23.83 -5.60 -1.69
C ASP A 207 -23.05 -4.81 -2.77
N ILE A 208 -21.82 -5.24 -3.03
CA ILE A 208 -20.78 -4.53 -3.80
C ILE A 208 -21.11 -4.49 -5.31
N GLY A 209 -21.94 -5.41 -5.81
CA GLY A 209 -22.24 -5.53 -7.23
C GLY A 209 -22.96 -4.32 -7.81
N THR A 210 -23.81 -3.67 -7.02
CA THR A 210 -24.72 -2.62 -7.51
C THR A 210 -24.09 -1.22 -7.49
N GLU A 211 -23.11 -0.96 -6.62
CA GLU A 211 -22.45 0.36 -6.52
C GLU A 211 -21.41 0.59 -7.62
N ILE A 212 -20.82 -0.48 -8.18
CA ILE A 212 -19.80 -0.37 -9.24
C ILE A 212 -20.42 0.22 -10.51
N GLU A 213 -21.61 -0.23 -10.93
CA GLU A 213 -22.28 0.31 -12.13
C GLU A 213 -22.67 1.79 -11.99
N GLN A 214 -22.96 2.26 -10.77
CA GLN A 214 -23.35 3.65 -10.53
C GLN A 214 -22.15 4.61 -10.41
N MET A 215 -20.95 4.12 -10.09
CA MET A 215 -19.74 4.95 -10.00
C MET A 215 -19.05 5.19 -11.36
N PHE A 216 -19.42 4.43 -12.40
CA PHE A 216 -18.82 4.50 -13.74
C PHE A 216 -19.79 4.95 -14.85
N ALA A 217 -21.00 5.41 -14.48
CA ALA A 217 -22.00 6.01 -15.40
C ALA A 217 -21.90 7.54 -15.46
#